data_AF-A0A8T7EQ91-F1
#
_entry.id   AF-A0A8T7EQ91-F1
#
_cell.length_a   1.000
_cell.length_b   1.000
_cell.length_c   1.000
_cell.angle_alpha   90.00
_cell.angle_beta   90.00
_cell.angle_gamma   90.00
#
_symmetry.space_group_name_H-M   'P 1'
#
loop_
_entity.id
_entity.type
_entity.pdbx_description
1 polymer ?
#
loop_
_entity_poly.entity_id
_entity_poly.type
_entity_poly.pdbx_seq_one_letter_code
_entity_poly.pdbx_strand_id
1 'polypeptide(L)'
;MHAIDVPRSFNTILYATVMPTHEADLRANAANLPNDVPALLRDVLEASLDALAPVTPSDVVFTDDRAPVEALFDPLVLNFLLSNDLDALR
;
A
#
# COMPACT_ATOMS: atom_id res chain seq x y z
N MET A 1 0.92 0.86 -13.00
CA MET A 1 1.01 0.54 -11.55
C MET A 1 2.37 0.95 -11.06
N HIS A 2 2.48 1.47 -9.85
CA HIS A 2 3.75 1.89 -9.26
C HIS A 2 3.84 1.39 -7.82
N ALA A 3 5.00 0.88 -7.42
CA ALA A 3 5.30 0.54 -6.03
C ALA A 3 6.18 1.64 -5.43
N ILE A 4 5.84 2.10 -4.23
CA ILE A 4 6.64 3.08 -3.49
C ILE A 4 6.90 2.51 -2.10
N ASP A 5 8.17 2.33 -1.75
CA ASP A 5 8.56 1.86 -0.42
C ASP A 5 8.38 3.00 0.59
N VAL A 6 7.75 2.72 1.72
CA VAL A 6 7.53 3.72 2.75
C VAL A 6 8.80 3.83 3.60
N PRO A 7 9.50 4.98 3.60
CA PRO A 7 10.78 5.11 4.29
C PRO A 7 10.67 4.79 5.78
N ARG A 8 11.68 4.08 6.30
CA ARG A 8 11.75 3.65 7.72
C ARG A 8 10.61 2.70 8.13
N SER A 9 10.09 1.94 7.18
CA SER A 9 9.14 0.85 7.43
C SER A 9 9.45 -0.34 6.53
N PHE A 10 8.76 -1.46 6.75
CA PHE A 10 8.77 -2.62 5.85
C PHE A 10 7.57 -2.63 4.90
N ASN A 11 6.85 -1.50 4.79
CA ASN A 11 5.65 -1.40 3.99
C ASN A 11 5.95 -0.80 2.61
N THR A 12 5.24 -1.30 1.60
CA THR A 12 5.24 -0.76 0.23
C THR A 12 3.81 -0.40 -0.13
N ILE A 13 3.60 0.79 -0.69
CA ILE A 13 2.30 1.22 -1.20
C ILE A 13 2.25 0.92 -2.70
N LEU A 14 1.20 0.23 -3.12
CA LEU A 14 0.95 -0.05 -4.53
C LEU A 14 -0.12 0.88 -5.10
N TYR A 15 0.25 1.69 -6.08
CA TYR A 15 -0.65 2.57 -6.83
C TYR A 15 -1.12 1.86 -8.10
N ALA A 16 -2.31 1.25 -8.04
CA ALA A 16 -2.97 0.63 -9.17
C ALA A 16 -3.88 1.65 -9.88
N THR A 17 -3.54 2.02 -11.11
CA THR A 17 -4.27 2.97 -11.94
C THR A 17 -5.12 2.22 -12.97
N VAL A 18 -6.27 2.80 -13.34
CA VAL A 18 -7.16 2.21 -14.36
C VAL A 18 -6.49 2.20 -15.75
N MET A 19 -5.72 3.24 -16.06
CA MET A 19 -4.92 3.35 -17.29
C MET A 19 -3.43 3.22 -16.97
N PRO A 20 -2.60 2.73 -17.91
CA PRO A 20 -1.15 2.74 -17.75
C PRO A 20 -0.62 4.15 -17.48
N THR A 21 0.32 4.24 -16.54
CA THR A 21 1.00 5.48 -16.13
C THR A 21 2.51 5.23 -16.12
N HIS A 22 3.30 6.29 -16.31
CA HIS A 22 4.76 6.19 -16.36
C HIS A 22 5.40 7.03 -15.25
N GLU A 23 6.54 6.58 -14.74
CA GLU A 23 7.31 7.31 -13.73
C GLU A 23 7.74 8.71 -14.21
N ALA A 24 7.97 8.85 -15.53
CA ALA A 24 8.27 10.13 -16.16
C ALA A 24 7.15 11.17 -15.96
N ASP A 25 5.89 10.72 -15.93
CA ASP A 25 4.74 11.61 -15.71
C ASP A 25 4.79 12.18 -14.28
N LEU A 26 5.15 11.36 -13.30
CA LEU A 26 5.29 11.80 -11.91
C LEU A 26 6.45 12.80 -11.75
N ARG A 27 7.60 12.55 -12.40
CA ARG A 27 8.74 13.50 -12.42
C ARG A 27 8.36 14.82 -13.08
N ALA A 28 7.64 14.78 -14.20
CA ALA A 28 7.16 15.98 -14.88
C ALA A 28 6.19 16.76 -13.99
N ASN A 29 5.26 16.08 -13.33
CA ASN A 29 4.35 16.70 -12.37
C ASN A 29 5.10 17.36 -11.22
N ALA A 30 6.11 16.68 -10.64
CA ALA A 30 6.98 17.21 -9.59
C ALA A 30 7.71 18.50 -10.02
N ALA A 31 8.25 18.51 -11.23
CA ALA A 31 8.96 19.68 -11.79
C ALA A 31 8.02 20.87 -12.08
N ASN A 32 6.74 20.60 -12.35
CA ASN A 32 5.74 21.62 -12.67
C ASN A 32 5.00 22.16 -11.44
N LEU A 33 5.38 21.76 -10.21
CA LEU A 33 4.69 22.26 -9.02
C LEU A 33 4.93 23.77 -8.80
N PRO A 34 3.86 24.55 -8.57
CA PRO A 34 3.95 25.95 -8.19
C PRO A 34 4.79 26.14 -6.91
N ASN A 35 5.42 27.32 -6.79
CA ASN A 35 6.25 27.65 -5.62
C ASN A 35 5.43 27.86 -4.33
N ASP A 36 4.14 28.18 -4.46
CA ASP A 36 3.21 28.42 -3.35
C ASP A 36 2.48 27.17 -2.86
N VAL A 37 2.82 26.00 -3.40
CA VAL A 37 2.23 24.74 -2.96
C VAL A 37 2.62 24.41 -1.51
N PRO A 38 1.74 23.77 -0.71
CA PRO A 38 2.10 23.33 0.63
C PRO A 38 3.37 22.46 0.64
N ALA A 39 4.29 22.75 1.55
CA ALA A 39 5.58 22.05 1.66
C ALA A 39 5.41 20.53 1.76
N LEU A 40 4.42 20.08 2.52
CA LEU A 40 4.10 18.65 2.66
C LEU A 40 3.91 17.95 1.30
N LEU A 41 3.25 18.57 0.33
CA LEU A 41 3.01 17.94 -0.96
C LEU A 41 4.32 17.79 -1.75
N ARG A 42 5.19 18.81 -1.68
CA ARG A 42 6.51 18.76 -2.31
C ARG A 42 7.37 17.67 -1.68
N ASP A 43 7.44 17.65 -0.35
CA ASP A 43 8.22 16.67 0.40
C ASP A 43 7.74 15.24 0.13
N VAL A 44 6.42 15.01 0.07
CA VAL A 44 5.86 13.69 -0.23
C VAL A 44 6.15 13.26 -1.66
N LEU A 45 6.08 14.17 -2.63
CA LEU A 45 6.39 13.85 -4.04
C LEU A 45 7.87 13.52 -4.24
N GLU A 46 8.77 14.29 -3.63
CA GLU A 46 10.20 14.04 -3.66
C GLU A 46 10.52 12.69 -2.99
N ALA A 47 10.01 12.45 -1.78
CA ALA A 47 10.19 11.17 -1.09
C ALA A 47 9.61 9.98 -1.88
N SER A 48 8.48 10.17 -2.57
CA SER A 48 7.87 9.13 -3.40
C SER A 48 8.72 8.80 -4.63
N LEU A 49 9.31 9.81 -5.27
CA LEU A 49 10.20 9.63 -6.42
C LEU A 49 11.49 8.90 -6.05
N ASP A 50 12.05 9.22 -4.88
CA ASP A 50 13.27 8.59 -4.37
C ASP A 50 13.04 7.13 -3.92
N ALA A 51 11.80 6.80 -3.52
CA ALA A 51 11.43 5.49 -3.03
C ALA A 51 10.65 4.64 -4.05
N LEU A 52 10.68 5.00 -5.34
CA LEU A 52 10.10 4.18 -6.40
C LEU A 52 10.78 2.80 -6.44
N ALA A 53 9.98 1.76 -6.30
CA ALA A 53 10.42 0.37 -6.33
C ALA A 53 10.04 -0.28 -7.68
N PRO A 54 10.91 -1.16 -8.22
CA PRO A 54 10.62 -1.86 -9.46
C PRO A 54 9.41 -2.78 -9.26
N VAL A 55 8.48 -2.73 -10.22
CA VAL A 55 7.34 -3.64 -10.24
C VAL A 55 7.58 -4.72 -11.29
N THR A 56 7.52 -5.97 -10.86
CA THR A 56 7.52 -7.12 -11.77
C THR A 56 6.18 -7.84 -11.63
N PRO A 57 5.41 -8.01 -12.71
CA PRO A 57 4.20 -8.82 -12.65
C PRO A 57 4.60 -10.27 -12.30
N SER A 58 3.88 -10.86 -11.36
CA SER A 58 4.03 -12.28 -11.04
C SER A 58 3.43 -13.12 -12.16
N ASP A 59 4.13 -14.18 -12.57
CA ASP A 59 3.57 -15.20 -13.48
C ASP A 59 2.42 -15.97 -12.83
N VAL A 60 2.40 -16.01 -11.50
CA VAL A 60 1.35 -16.63 -10.69
C VAL A 60 0.40 -15.55 -10.22
N VAL A 61 -0.85 -15.61 -10.68
CA VAL A 61 -1.94 -14.78 -10.15
C VAL A 61 -2.50 -15.45 -8.92
N PHE A 62 -2.26 -14.85 -7.75
CA PHE A 62 -2.90 -15.26 -6.51
C PHE A 62 -4.33 -14.71 -6.51
N THR A 63 -5.32 -15.60 -6.59
CA THR A 63 -6.72 -15.24 -6.34
C THR A 63 -7.13 -15.76 -4.97
N ASP A 64 -7.96 -15.00 -4.27
CA ASP A 64 -8.48 -15.37 -2.95
C ASP A 64 -9.51 -16.52 -3.04
N ASP A 65 -9.89 -16.92 -4.25
CA ASP A 65 -10.88 -17.98 -4.53
C ASP A 65 -10.57 -19.32 -3.83
N ARG A 66 -9.32 -19.53 -3.41
CA ARG A 66 -8.87 -20.76 -2.74
C ARG A 66 -8.04 -20.52 -1.49
N ALA A 67 -7.83 -19.28 -1.05
CA ALA A 67 -7.12 -19.06 0.20
C ALA A 67 -8.12 -19.31 1.34
N PRO A 68 -7.85 -20.21 2.29
CA PRO A 68 -8.77 -20.50 3.38
C PRO A 68 -8.66 -19.42 4.48
N VAL A 69 -8.57 -18.15 4.08
CA VAL A 69 -8.33 -17.04 5.02
C VAL A 69 -9.51 -16.92 5.96
N GLU A 70 -10.72 -16.92 5.44
CA GLU A 70 -11.97 -16.90 6.22
C GLU A 70 -12.09 -18.16 7.08
N ALA A 71 -11.78 -19.34 6.53
CA ALA A 71 -11.84 -20.58 7.29
C ALA A 71 -10.85 -20.65 8.47
N LEU A 72 -9.77 -19.86 8.42
CA LEU A 72 -8.81 -19.70 9.51
C LEU A 72 -9.19 -18.56 10.47
N PHE A 73 -9.71 -17.45 9.96
CA PHE A 73 -10.07 -16.27 10.74
C PHE A 73 -11.40 -16.43 11.49
N ASP A 74 -12.42 -17.01 10.85
CA ASP A 74 -13.77 -17.11 11.42
C ASP A 74 -13.78 -17.87 12.76
N PRO A 75 -13.11 -19.04 12.89
CA PRO A 75 -13.02 -19.72 14.18
C PRO A 75 -12.26 -18.91 15.23
N LEU A 76 -11.27 -18.10 14.82
CA LEU A 76 -10.47 -17.26 15.71
C LEU A 76 -11.31 -16.14 16.32
N VAL A 77 -12.11 -15.45 15.49
CA VAL A 77 -13.04 -14.41 15.92
C VAL A 77 -14.15 -15.00 16.78
N LEU A 78 -14.74 -16.13 16.35
CA LEU A 78 -15.80 -16.80 17.13
C LEU A 78 -15.29 -17.28 18.48
N ASN A 79 -14.11 -17.92 18.52
CA ASN A 79 -13.51 -18.36 19.78
C ASN A 79 -13.24 -17.19 20.71
N PHE A 80 -12.74 -16.06 20.20
CA PHE A 80 -12.51 -14.85 20.99
C PHE A 80 -13.82 -14.26 21.56
N LEU A 81 -14.89 -14.21 20.75
CA LEU A 81 -16.20 -13.72 21.22
C LEU A 81 -16.82 -14.68 22.25
N LEU A 82 -16.65 -15.99 22.06
CA LEU A 82 -17.23 -17.04 22.91
C LEU A 82 -16.41 -17.31 24.17
N SER A 83 -15.10 -17.01 24.17
CA SER A 83 -14.24 -17.18 25.35
C SER A 83 -14.50 -16.13 26.43
N ASN A 84 -15.36 -15.13 26.18
CA ASN A 84 -15.64 -14.00 27.07
C ASN A 84 -14.35 -13.27 27.51
N ASP A 85 -13.31 -13.33 26.69
CA ASP A 85 -11.95 -12.84 26.97
C ASP A 85 -11.82 -11.32 26.73
N LEU A 86 -12.94 -10.61 26.87
CA LEU A 86 -12.98 -9.14 26.87
C LEU A 86 -12.37 -8.54 28.14
N ASP A 87 -12.22 -9.36 29.19
CA ASP A 87 -11.53 -8.96 30.43
C ASP A 87 -10.00 -8.86 30.25
N ALA A 88 -9.42 -9.52 29.23
CA ALA A 88 -7.98 -9.41 28.92
C ALA A 88 -7.60 -8.15 28.12
N LEU A 89 -8.59 -7.43 27.58
CA LEU A 89 -8.41 -6.21 26.78
C LEU A 89 -8.63 -4.91 27.59
N ARG A 90 -8.69 -5.00 28.92
CA ARG A 90 -8.96 -3.88 29.82
C ARG A 90 -7.71 -3.40 30.56
#